data_AF-A0A9D3RNW2-F1
#
_entry.id   AF-A0A9D3RNW2-F1
#
_cell.length_a   1.000
_cell.length_b   1.000
_cell.length_c   1.000
_cell.angle_alpha   90.00
_cell.angle_beta   90.00
_cell.angle_gamma   90.00
#
_symmetry.space_group_name_H-M   'P 1'
#
loop_
_entity.id
_entity.type
_entity.pdbx_description
1 polymer ?
#
loop_
_entity_poly.entity_id
_entity_poly.type
_entity_poly.pdbx_seq_one_letter_code
_entity_poly.pdbx_strand_id
1 'polypeptide(L)'
;MGRLLCCGEKSYSVLDQTKLCCSGVLHDLIGCSLEGAECVGTRIHCPQSETQCGSILHPQRGLHCCGEQTYDPDKDLCCAGHRWPGKRGMGCCGVQPYDPGDPKTKCCSGHLHSLQAGHHGKAQCCGVHLIANVSLQCCASAQKQLPYPRTPGLSCCGHFQYNTTQHYCCAGHLRRVTPAVRHRENSGHCELITLDTQKALHELCKKTVLIGSVESMAVKENGSREVVVKNVLQIHVEKNLITLRGTHVLLLNHCSCPPLAKDGLYLFNLQETNRTTISDLSTTVSPVYDLLSTCQWAHLGNASTCS
;
A
#
# COMPACT_ATOMS: atom_id res chain seq x y z
N MET A 1 -7.26 3.97 -60.26
CA MET A 1 -6.28 5.05 -59.96
C MET A 1 -6.26 5.23 -58.45
N GLY A 2 -5.12 4.98 -57.79
CA GLY A 2 -4.99 5.10 -56.34
C GLY A 2 -4.97 6.59 -55.91
N ARG A 3 -5.69 6.93 -54.84
CA ARG A 3 -5.71 8.28 -54.27
C ARG A 3 -4.40 8.50 -53.51
N LEU A 4 -3.61 9.47 -53.95
CA LEU A 4 -2.36 9.89 -53.30
C LEU A 4 -2.65 11.03 -52.32
N LEU A 5 -2.05 10.98 -51.14
CA LEU A 5 -2.02 12.05 -50.14
C LEU A 5 -0.65 12.71 -50.13
N CYS A 6 -0.61 13.98 -49.76
CA CYS A 6 0.64 14.73 -49.59
C CYS A 6 0.98 14.84 -48.10
N CYS A 7 2.27 14.69 -47.80
CA CYS A 7 2.87 14.90 -46.49
C CYS A 7 4.11 15.76 -46.66
N GLY A 8 3.98 17.07 -46.39
CA GLY A 8 5.00 18.04 -46.78
C GLY A 8 5.24 18.01 -48.28
N GLU A 9 6.49 17.81 -48.71
CA GLU A 9 6.87 17.72 -50.13
C GLU A 9 6.75 16.30 -50.72
N LYS A 10 6.39 15.29 -49.91
CA LYS A 10 6.32 13.89 -50.34
C LYS A 10 4.87 13.45 -50.57
N SER A 11 4.63 12.65 -51.61
CA SER A 11 3.34 11.99 -51.83
C SER A 11 3.39 10.52 -51.41
N TYR A 12 2.31 10.00 -50.82
CA TYR A 12 2.15 8.59 -50.47
C TYR A 12 0.74 8.08 -50.77
N SER A 13 0.58 6.77 -50.94
CA SER A 13 -0.73 6.17 -51.24
C SER A 13 -1.58 6.07 -49.98
N VAL A 14 -2.87 6.42 -50.06
CA VAL A 14 -3.83 6.22 -48.95
C VAL A 14 -3.95 4.74 -48.56
N LEU A 15 -3.70 3.84 -49.52
CA LEU A 15 -3.77 2.40 -49.31
C LEU A 15 -2.51 1.84 -48.65
N ASP A 16 -1.46 2.65 -48.50
CA ASP A 16 -0.22 2.24 -47.84
C ASP A 16 -0.40 2.34 -46.32
N GLN A 17 -0.88 1.25 -45.72
CA GLN A 17 -1.07 1.12 -44.27
C GLN A 17 0.25 1.11 -43.49
N THR A 18 1.39 1.20 -44.18
CA THR A 18 2.72 1.22 -43.58
C THR A 18 3.28 2.63 -43.43
N LYS A 19 2.52 3.69 -43.78
CA LYS A 19 3.02 5.07 -43.72
C LYS A 19 2.07 6.00 -42.99
N LEU A 20 2.64 6.87 -42.15
CA LEU A 20 1.91 7.88 -41.41
C LEU A 20 2.62 9.23 -41.50
N CYS A 21 1.83 10.28 -41.76
CA CYS A 21 2.31 11.65 -41.82
C CYS A 21 2.07 12.36 -40.49
N CYS A 22 3.14 12.83 -39.83
CA CYS A 22 3.02 13.64 -38.61
C CYS A 22 3.64 15.03 -38.85
N SER A 23 2.81 16.07 -38.77
CA SER A 23 3.22 17.47 -38.91
C SER A 23 4.12 17.75 -40.14
N GLY A 24 3.78 17.12 -41.28
CA GLY A 24 4.50 17.31 -42.56
C GLY A 24 5.72 16.39 -42.76
N VAL A 25 6.03 15.51 -41.82
CA VAL A 25 7.09 14.49 -41.95
C VAL A 25 6.45 13.12 -42.17
N LEU A 26 6.82 12.47 -43.28
CA LEU A 26 6.34 11.13 -43.63
C LEU A 26 7.23 10.07 -42.99
N HIS A 27 6.64 9.16 -42.23
CA HIS A 27 7.32 8.07 -41.52
C HIS A 27 6.81 6.71 -41.98
N ASP A 28 7.68 5.70 -41.92
CA ASP A 28 7.33 4.29 -42.14
C ASP A 28 7.01 3.60 -40.79
N LEU A 29 5.84 2.96 -40.69
CA LEU A 29 5.31 2.25 -39.53
C LEU A 29 5.94 0.85 -39.37
N ILE A 30 7.26 0.79 -39.21
CA ILE A 30 7.97 -0.48 -39.02
C ILE A 30 7.69 -1.00 -37.61
N GLY A 31 6.82 -2.02 -37.50
CA GLY A 31 6.49 -2.67 -36.22
C GLY A 31 5.29 -2.08 -35.45
N CYS A 32 4.59 -1.11 -36.05
CA CYS A 32 3.37 -0.50 -35.52
C CYS A 32 2.18 -0.74 -36.44
N SER A 33 0.96 -0.87 -35.88
CA SER A 33 -0.27 -0.81 -36.66
C SER A 33 -0.72 0.65 -36.83
N LEU A 34 -1.23 0.99 -38.01
CA LEU A 34 -1.80 2.31 -38.30
C LEU A 34 -3.02 2.63 -37.43
N GLU A 35 -3.72 1.60 -36.92
CA GLU A 35 -4.86 1.76 -36.00
C GLU A 35 -4.47 2.18 -34.58
N GLY A 36 -3.20 2.04 -34.20
CA GLY A 36 -2.70 2.39 -32.86
C GLY A 36 -1.62 3.47 -32.85
N ALA A 37 -1.15 3.93 -34.01
CA ALA A 37 -0.10 4.93 -34.11
C ALA A 37 -0.65 6.34 -33.91
N GLU A 38 -0.11 7.08 -32.95
CA GLU A 38 -0.51 8.46 -32.64
C GLU A 38 0.62 9.44 -32.99
N CYS A 39 0.29 10.61 -33.51
CA CYS A 39 1.29 11.66 -33.74
C CYS A 39 1.46 12.52 -32.49
N VAL A 40 2.68 12.59 -31.96
CA VAL A 40 3.05 13.56 -30.92
C VAL A 40 4.04 14.55 -31.55
N GLY A 41 3.50 15.66 -32.08
CA GLY A 41 4.25 16.64 -32.85
C GLY A 41 4.73 16.08 -34.19
N THR A 42 6.06 16.00 -34.39
CA THR A 42 6.69 15.45 -35.61
C THR A 42 7.04 13.96 -35.49
N ARG A 43 6.77 13.32 -34.34
CA ARG A 43 7.09 11.91 -34.07
C ARG A 43 5.83 11.04 -34.02
N ILE A 44 6.02 9.76 -34.31
CA ILE A 44 5.01 8.71 -34.12
C ILE A 44 5.21 8.09 -32.74
N HIS A 45 4.13 7.91 -32.01
CA HIS A 45 4.03 7.14 -30.78
C HIS A 45 3.25 5.85 -31.07
N CYS A 46 3.80 4.72 -30.63
CA CYS A 46 3.18 3.41 -30.87
C CYS A 46 2.93 2.68 -29.53
N PRO A 47 1.75 2.83 -28.91
CA PRO A 47 1.40 2.21 -27.64
C PRO A 47 1.50 0.67 -27.65
N GLN A 48 1.43 0.06 -28.84
CA GLN A 48 1.50 -1.40 -29.01
C GLN A 48 2.93 -1.95 -29.11
N SER A 49 3.93 -1.09 -29.32
CA SER A 49 5.34 -1.48 -29.46
C SER A 49 6.27 -0.82 -28.45
N GLU A 50 5.81 0.25 -27.79
CA GLU A 50 6.61 1.08 -26.91
C GLU A 50 6.02 1.12 -25.51
N THR A 51 6.89 1.18 -24.51
CA THR A 51 6.51 1.41 -23.11
C THR A 51 6.93 2.83 -22.73
N GLN A 52 5.99 3.67 -22.32
CA GLN A 52 6.29 5.01 -21.84
C GLN A 52 6.46 5.02 -20.31
N CYS A 53 7.64 5.39 -19.84
CA CYS A 53 7.93 5.56 -18.43
C CYS A 53 8.23 7.03 -18.14
N GLY A 54 7.28 7.72 -17.49
CA GLY A 54 7.36 9.17 -17.32
C GLY A 54 7.37 9.88 -18.68
N SER A 55 8.42 10.66 -18.95
CA SER A 55 8.65 11.35 -20.23
C SER A 55 9.52 10.58 -21.22
N ILE A 56 9.93 9.34 -20.91
CA ILE A 56 10.83 8.56 -21.75
C ILE A 56 10.07 7.42 -22.45
N LEU A 57 10.27 7.31 -23.77
CA LEU A 57 9.75 6.21 -24.59
C LEU A 57 10.79 5.10 -24.73
N HIS A 58 10.40 3.88 -24.38
CA HIS A 58 11.22 2.69 -24.50
C HIS A 58 10.69 1.78 -25.61
N PRO A 59 11.52 1.33 -26.56
CA PRO A 59 11.10 0.59 -27.76
C PRO A 59 10.74 -0.89 -27.51
N GLN A 60 10.70 -1.34 -26.26
CA GLN A 60 10.46 -2.74 -25.89
C GLN A 60 9.04 -2.95 -25.37
N ARG A 61 8.41 -4.04 -25.84
CA ARG A 61 7.08 -4.50 -25.42
C ARG A 61 7.16 -5.35 -24.15
N GLY A 62 6.06 -5.39 -23.39
CA GLY A 62 5.90 -6.31 -22.25
C GLY A 62 6.75 -6.00 -21.03
N LEU A 63 7.41 -4.83 -21.01
CA LEU A 63 8.16 -4.37 -19.85
C LEU A 63 7.32 -3.42 -19.01
N HIS A 64 7.59 -3.41 -17.72
CA HIS A 64 6.94 -2.53 -16.76
C HIS A 64 7.83 -1.32 -16.47
N CYS A 65 7.24 -0.23 -15.98
CA CYS A 65 8.01 0.95 -15.62
C CYS A 65 8.54 0.88 -14.19
N CYS A 66 9.82 1.18 -14.03
CA CYS A 66 10.49 1.41 -12.77
C CYS A 66 11.16 2.79 -12.80
N GLY A 67 10.46 3.79 -12.27
CA GLY A 67 10.87 5.18 -12.45
C GLY A 67 10.77 5.56 -13.93
N GLU A 68 11.86 6.07 -14.50
CA GLU A 68 11.94 6.42 -15.93
C GLU A 68 12.48 5.28 -16.81
N GLN A 69 12.79 4.11 -16.24
CA GLN A 69 13.32 2.95 -16.96
C GLN A 69 12.30 1.83 -17.07
N THR A 70 12.48 0.95 -18.05
CA THR A 70 11.76 -0.32 -18.13
C THR A 70 12.46 -1.44 -17.36
N TYR A 71 11.66 -2.38 -16.83
CA TYR A 71 12.13 -3.62 -16.19
C TYR A 71 11.25 -4.80 -16.56
N ASP A 72 11.80 -6.01 -16.50
CA ASP A 72 11.08 -7.26 -16.71
C ASP A 72 10.68 -7.84 -15.34
N PRO A 73 9.38 -7.89 -14.94
CA PRO A 73 8.97 -8.37 -13.62
C PRO A 73 9.28 -9.86 -13.38
N ASP A 74 9.57 -10.64 -14.43
CA ASP A 74 9.96 -12.04 -14.29
C ASP A 74 11.44 -12.20 -13.95
N LYS A 75 12.26 -11.17 -14.23
CA LYS A 75 13.72 -11.20 -14.07
C LYS A 75 14.28 -10.15 -13.12
N ASP A 76 13.55 -9.06 -12.92
CA ASP A 76 13.98 -7.86 -12.22
C ASP A 76 12.99 -7.50 -11.11
N LEU A 77 13.50 -6.79 -10.11
CA LEU A 77 12.74 -6.23 -8.99
C LEU A 77 12.81 -4.70 -9.06
N CYS A 78 11.67 -4.03 -9.03
CA CYS A 78 11.61 -2.58 -8.97
C CYS A 78 11.35 -2.08 -7.53
N CYS A 79 12.30 -1.34 -6.97
CA CYS A 79 12.19 -0.77 -5.61
C CYS A 79 12.26 0.76 -5.67
N ALA A 80 11.15 1.44 -5.38
CA ALA A 80 11.05 2.91 -5.37
C ALA A 80 11.71 3.57 -6.60
N GLY A 81 11.38 3.07 -7.79
CA GLY A 81 11.88 3.58 -9.07
C GLY A 81 13.28 3.12 -9.47
N HIS A 82 13.91 2.21 -8.71
CA HIS A 82 15.22 1.65 -9.02
C HIS A 82 15.10 0.17 -9.40
N ARG A 83 15.64 -0.19 -10.56
CA ARG A 83 15.68 -1.57 -11.07
C ARG A 83 16.83 -2.35 -10.44
N TRP A 84 16.52 -3.51 -9.91
CA TRP A 84 17.46 -4.46 -9.32
C TRP A 84 17.32 -5.83 -9.99
N PRO A 85 18.39 -6.65 -10.07
CA PRO A 85 18.26 -8.04 -10.49
C PRO A 85 17.31 -8.79 -9.56
N GLY A 86 16.27 -9.38 -10.12
CA GLY A 86 15.27 -10.15 -9.39
C GLY A 86 15.83 -11.53 -9.01
N LYS A 87 15.61 -11.92 -7.76
CA LYS A 87 15.77 -13.31 -7.33
C LYS A 87 14.49 -13.75 -6.64
N ARG A 88 14.19 -15.05 -6.77
CA ARG A 88 13.01 -15.64 -6.16
C ARG A 88 12.98 -15.35 -4.66
N GLY A 89 11.88 -14.79 -4.18
CA GLY A 89 11.67 -14.47 -2.76
C GLY A 89 12.20 -13.11 -2.32
N MET A 90 12.88 -12.33 -3.16
CA MET A 90 13.29 -10.97 -2.79
C MET A 90 12.12 -9.98 -2.82
N GLY A 91 12.13 -9.03 -1.90
CA GLY A 91 11.19 -7.92 -1.82
C GLY A 91 11.91 -6.58 -1.68
N CYS A 92 11.16 -5.49 -1.61
CA CYS A 92 11.71 -4.15 -1.48
C CYS A 92 11.60 -3.63 -0.04
N CYS A 93 12.70 -3.04 0.43
CA CYS A 93 12.74 -2.21 1.62
C CYS A 93 13.15 -0.79 1.21
N GLY A 94 12.15 0.05 0.93
CA GLY A 94 12.38 1.37 0.35
C GLY A 94 12.99 1.24 -1.04
N VAL A 95 14.17 1.80 -1.24
CA VAL A 95 14.93 1.71 -2.52
C VAL A 95 15.75 0.42 -2.63
N GLN A 96 15.96 -0.32 -1.54
CA GLN A 96 16.89 -1.45 -1.49
C GLN A 96 16.14 -2.79 -1.62
N PRO A 97 16.63 -3.72 -2.46
CA PRO A 97 16.12 -5.07 -2.48
C PRO A 97 16.64 -5.84 -1.27
N TYR A 98 15.82 -6.68 -0.68
CA TYR A 98 16.21 -7.54 0.45
C TYR A 98 15.46 -8.87 0.40
N ASP A 99 15.98 -9.87 1.11
CA ASP A 99 15.31 -11.16 1.29
C ASP A 99 14.49 -11.14 2.60
N PRO A 100 13.15 -11.11 2.55
CA PRO A 100 12.30 -11.16 3.75
C PRO A 100 12.41 -12.48 4.51
N GLY A 101 12.91 -13.54 3.86
CA GLY A 101 13.20 -14.82 4.47
C GLY A 101 14.53 -14.84 5.25
N ASP A 102 15.42 -13.86 5.04
CA ASP A 102 16.67 -13.79 5.79
C ASP A 102 16.41 -13.37 7.25
N PRO A 103 16.61 -14.26 8.23
CA PRO A 103 16.36 -13.94 9.63
C PRO A 103 17.32 -12.87 10.17
N LYS A 104 18.42 -12.56 9.45
CA LYS A 104 19.41 -11.55 9.83
C LYS A 104 19.01 -10.14 9.40
N THR A 105 17.96 -9.97 8.61
CA THR A 105 17.54 -8.64 8.18
C THR A 105 16.07 -8.40 8.50
N LYS A 106 15.71 -7.13 8.68
CA LYS A 106 14.33 -6.72 8.89
C LYS A 106 14.09 -5.36 8.28
N CYS A 107 13.05 -5.25 7.48
CA CYS A 107 12.59 -3.98 6.94
C CYS A 107 11.58 -3.32 7.88
N CYS A 108 11.79 -2.04 8.21
CA CYS A 108 10.88 -1.23 9.00
C CYS A 108 10.59 0.09 8.27
N SER A 109 9.35 0.30 7.81
CA SER A 109 8.91 1.48 7.06
C SER A 109 9.90 1.93 5.96
N GLY A 110 10.40 0.96 5.18
CA GLY A 110 11.34 1.20 4.08
C GLY A 110 12.82 1.34 4.47
N HIS A 111 13.16 1.14 5.74
CA HIS A 111 14.55 1.12 6.22
C HIS A 111 14.98 -0.31 6.57
N LEU A 112 16.07 -0.79 5.96
CA LEU A 112 16.61 -2.12 6.21
C LEU A 112 17.49 -2.10 7.47
N HIS A 113 17.27 -3.08 8.36
CA HIS A 113 18.03 -3.24 9.62
C HIS A 113 18.68 -4.61 9.68
N SER A 114 19.93 -4.66 10.14
CA SER A 114 20.63 -5.91 10.43
C SER A 114 20.37 -6.36 11.87
N LEU A 115 19.91 -7.59 12.03
CA LEU A 115 19.64 -8.24 13.30
C LEU A 115 20.87 -8.99 13.81
N GLN A 116 21.25 -8.72 15.06
CA GLN A 116 22.29 -9.49 15.75
C GLN A 116 21.78 -10.88 16.16
N ALA A 117 22.71 -11.82 16.30
CA ALA A 117 22.43 -13.18 16.75
C ALA A 117 21.71 -13.17 18.12
N GLY A 118 20.47 -13.67 18.16
CA GLY A 118 19.63 -13.72 19.37
C GLY A 118 18.39 -12.81 19.35
N HIS A 119 18.31 -11.86 18.42
CA HIS A 119 17.11 -11.02 18.23
C HIS A 119 16.17 -11.53 17.12
N HIS A 120 16.51 -12.67 16.51
CA HIS A 120 15.70 -13.34 15.49
C HIS A 120 14.28 -13.62 16.02
N GLY A 121 13.27 -13.08 15.33
CA GLY A 121 11.85 -13.26 15.65
C GLY A 121 11.30 -12.39 16.80
N LYS A 122 12.15 -11.76 17.63
CA LYS A 122 11.70 -10.88 18.73
C LYS A 122 11.65 -9.40 18.36
N ALA A 123 12.43 -8.99 17.36
CA ALA A 123 12.45 -7.61 16.92
C ALA A 123 11.15 -7.22 16.22
N GLN A 124 10.61 -6.05 16.56
CA GLN A 124 9.41 -5.45 15.97
C GLN A 124 9.77 -4.10 15.38
N CYS A 125 8.97 -3.61 14.44
CA CYS A 125 9.15 -2.28 13.87
C CYS A 125 8.34 -1.25 14.66
N CYS A 126 8.89 -0.06 14.76
CA CYS A 126 8.23 1.12 15.26
C CYS A 126 8.59 2.30 14.35
N GLY A 127 7.81 2.46 13.29
CA GLY A 127 8.13 3.31 12.15
C GLY A 127 9.40 2.83 11.48
N VAL A 128 10.33 3.74 11.26
CA VAL A 128 11.65 3.43 10.72
C VAL A 128 12.57 2.72 11.72
N HIS A 129 12.20 2.65 13.00
CA HIS A 129 13.05 2.09 14.05
C HIS A 129 12.77 0.61 14.28
N LEU A 130 13.84 -0.14 14.54
CA LEU A 130 13.77 -1.52 14.99
C LEU A 130 13.82 -1.59 16.52
N ILE A 131 12.77 -2.13 17.14
CA ILE A 131 12.73 -2.40 18.59
C ILE A 131 12.96 -3.89 18.85
N ALA A 132 14.13 -4.23 19.39
CA ALA A 132 14.52 -5.62 19.63
C ALA A 132 14.46 -6.04 21.11
N ASN A 133 14.12 -5.10 21.99
CA ASN A 133 14.08 -5.26 23.45
C ASN A 133 12.65 -5.06 23.97
N VAL A 134 12.19 -5.94 24.86
CA VAL A 134 10.90 -5.88 25.56
C VAL A 134 10.71 -4.62 26.43
N SER A 135 11.81 -3.93 26.74
CA SER A 135 11.84 -2.69 27.52
C SER A 135 11.32 -1.48 26.74
N LEU A 136 11.08 -1.62 25.43
CA LEU A 136 10.49 -0.59 24.60
C LEU A 136 9.03 -0.91 24.24
N GLN A 137 8.23 0.13 24.07
CA GLN A 137 6.90 0.08 23.48
C GLN A 137 6.84 1.04 22.30
N CYS A 138 6.07 0.70 21.28
CA CYS A 138 5.83 1.60 20.16
C CYS A 138 4.54 2.39 20.38
N CYS A 139 4.62 3.72 20.35
CA CYS A 139 3.43 4.57 20.28
C CYS A 139 3.20 4.98 18.83
N ALA A 140 1.97 4.82 18.33
CA ALA A 140 1.63 4.99 16.92
C ALA A 140 0.45 5.93 16.70
N SER A 141 0.55 6.74 15.65
CA SER A 141 -0.51 7.59 15.10
C SER A 141 -0.49 7.49 13.58
N ALA A 142 -1.47 8.09 12.90
CA ALA A 142 -1.48 8.14 11.44
C ALA A 142 -0.23 8.80 10.84
N GLN A 143 0.41 9.72 11.56
CA GLN A 143 1.56 10.49 11.04
C GLN A 143 2.91 9.88 11.41
N LYS A 144 3.03 9.30 12.60
CA LYS A 144 4.31 8.89 13.18
C LYS A 144 4.17 7.66 14.06
N GLN A 145 5.27 6.92 14.17
CA GLN A 145 5.48 5.84 15.12
C GLN A 145 6.81 6.06 15.84
N LEU A 146 6.79 6.07 17.17
CA LEU A 146 7.96 6.40 17.98
C LEU A 146 8.16 5.37 19.11
N PRO A 147 9.39 4.88 19.31
CA PRO A 147 9.70 3.98 20.40
C PRO A 147 9.88 4.74 21.72
N TYR A 148 9.27 4.24 22.80
CA TYR A 148 9.39 4.76 24.15
C TYR A 148 9.80 3.66 25.14
N PRO A 149 10.47 4.00 26.25
CA PRO A 149 10.63 3.08 27.37
C PRO A 149 9.28 2.62 27.91
N ARG A 150 9.16 1.33 28.18
CA ARG A 150 8.00 0.72 28.83
C ARG A 150 8.11 0.99 30.34
N THR A 151 7.36 1.98 30.81
CA THR A 151 7.34 2.39 32.22
C THR A 151 5.92 2.22 32.78
N PRO A 152 5.75 1.59 33.97
CA PRO A 152 4.44 1.51 34.63
C PRO A 152 3.82 2.89 34.83
N GLY A 153 2.52 3.02 34.58
CA GLY A 153 1.80 4.30 34.66
C GLY A 153 1.97 5.22 33.44
N LEU A 154 2.71 4.80 32.42
CA LEU A 154 2.77 5.48 31.12
C LEU A 154 2.06 4.67 30.03
N SER A 155 1.25 5.33 29.22
CA SER A 155 0.54 4.74 28.08
C SER A 155 0.70 5.60 26.82
N CYS A 156 0.28 5.09 25.66
CA CYS A 156 0.36 5.80 24.39
C CYS A 156 -0.98 6.49 24.07
N CYS A 157 -0.92 7.75 23.64
CA CYS A 157 -2.01 8.45 23.00
C CYS A 157 -1.54 8.92 21.62
N GLY A 158 -1.92 8.18 20.59
CA GLY A 158 -1.26 8.32 19.29
C GLY A 158 0.22 7.96 19.42
N HIS A 159 1.09 8.81 18.85
CA HIS A 159 2.54 8.64 18.90
C HIS A 159 3.20 9.26 20.13
N PHE A 160 2.44 9.80 21.09
CA PHE A 160 2.96 10.39 22.32
C PHE A 160 2.72 9.48 23.52
N GLN A 161 3.68 9.47 24.44
CA GLN A 161 3.53 8.81 25.74
C GLN A 161 2.93 9.79 26.77
N TYR A 162 2.06 9.31 27.64
CA TYR A 162 1.40 10.12 28.68
C TYR A 162 1.26 9.37 30.01
N ASN A 163 1.11 10.12 31.11
CA ASN A 163 0.89 9.56 32.44
C ASN A 163 -0.60 9.25 32.68
N THR A 164 -0.91 7.97 32.92
CA THR A 164 -2.28 7.47 33.08
C THR A 164 -2.96 7.92 34.37
N THR A 165 -2.19 8.41 35.37
CA THR A 165 -2.76 8.94 36.61
C THR A 165 -3.37 10.33 36.43
N GLN A 166 -2.88 11.09 35.45
CA GLN A 166 -3.28 12.48 35.22
C GLN A 166 -4.17 12.64 33.99
N HIS A 167 -3.96 11.80 32.98
CA HIS A 167 -4.63 11.91 31.70
C HIS A 167 -5.17 10.56 31.23
N TYR A 168 -6.10 10.58 30.29
CA TYR A 168 -6.53 9.44 29.49
C TYR A 168 -6.54 9.85 28.01
N CYS A 169 -6.37 8.88 27.11
CA CYS A 169 -6.46 9.12 25.68
C CYS A 169 -7.91 8.94 25.21
N CYS A 170 -8.39 9.87 24.39
CA CYS A 170 -9.66 9.73 23.70
C CYS A 170 -9.53 10.25 22.27
N ALA A 171 -9.76 9.38 21.29
CA ALA A 171 -9.65 9.72 19.86
C ALA A 171 -8.30 10.34 19.46
N GLY A 172 -7.20 9.89 20.08
CA GLY A 172 -5.85 10.43 19.83
C GLY A 172 -5.55 11.76 20.53
N HIS A 173 -6.44 12.24 21.40
CA HIS A 173 -6.24 13.47 22.18
C HIS A 173 -6.20 13.17 23.68
N LEU A 174 -5.27 13.83 24.39
CA LEU A 174 -5.16 13.73 25.84
C LEU A 174 -6.28 14.52 26.52
N ARG A 175 -6.92 13.88 27.51
CA ARG A 175 -7.95 14.46 28.36
C ARG A 175 -7.55 14.26 29.82
N ARG A 176 -7.88 15.21 30.70
CA ARG A 176 -7.57 15.10 32.13
C ARG A 176 -8.50 14.10 32.81
N VAL A 177 -7.96 13.30 33.72
CA VAL A 177 -8.75 12.36 34.52
C VAL A 177 -9.59 13.15 35.53
N THR A 178 -10.90 13.02 35.44
CA THR A 178 -11.86 13.50 36.45
C THR A 178 -12.46 12.31 37.21
N PRO A 179 -12.95 12.48 38.46
CA PRO A 179 -13.53 11.40 39.26
C PRO A 179 -14.61 10.58 38.53
N ALA A 180 -15.40 11.22 37.67
CA ALA A 180 -16.45 10.57 36.87
C ALA A 180 -15.94 9.58 35.80
N VAL A 181 -14.66 9.65 35.39
CA VAL A 181 -14.10 8.88 34.26
C VAL A 181 -13.43 7.58 34.71
N ARG A 182 -13.07 7.43 35.99
CA ARG A 182 -12.38 6.24 36.53
C ARG A 182 -13.16 4.92 36.35
N HIS A 183 -14.44 4.99 36.04
CA HIS A 183 -15.34 3.83 35.91
C HIS A 183 -15.58 3.35 34.46
N ARG A 184 -14.95 3.96 33.45
CA ARG A 184 -15.30 3.72 32.03
C ARG A 184 -14.19 3.05 31.21
N GLU A 185 -13.24 2.36 31.86
CA GLU A 185 -12.18 1.64 31.15
C GLU A 185 -12.62 0.22 30.75
N ASN A 186 -12.50 -0.04 29.45
CA ASN A 186 -12.45 -1.31 28.73
C ASN A 186 -13.73 -2.09 28.41
N SER A 187 -14.21 -1.90 27.18
CA SER A 187 -14.90 -2.96 26.43
C SER A 187 -14.53 -3.04 24.94
N GLY A 188 -13.38 -2.50 24.52
CA GLY A 188 -12.86 -2.74 23.17
C GLY A 188 -11.45 -2.20 22.93
N HIS A 189 -10.59 -3.04 22.34
CA HIS A 189 -9.22 -2.69 21.95
C HIS A 189 -9.20 -2.35 20.45
N CYS A 190 -9.05 -1.08 20.11
CA CYS A 190 -9.01 -0.60 18.73
C CYS A 190 -7.63 -0.03 18.44
N GLU A 191 -6.88 -0.63 17.51
CA GLU A 191 -5.47 -0.32 17.31
C GLU A 191 -5.21 0.12 15.86
N LEU A 192 -4.40 1.16 15.70
CA LEU A 192 -3.88 1.55 14.39
C LEU A 192 -2.63 0.69 14.10
N ILE A 193 -2.70 -0.13 13.06
CA ILE A 193 -1.61 -0.99 12.61
C ILE A 193 -1.04 -0.46 11.29
N THR A 194 0.26 -0.65 11.08
CA THR A 194 0.87 -0.47 9.76
C THR A 194 0.98 -1.81 9.04
N LEU A 195 0.64 -1.82 7.76
CA LEU A 195 0.78 -3.00 6.88
C LEU A 195 2.17 -3.10 6.25
N ASP A 196 3.17 -2.43 6.83
CA ASP A 196 4.53 -2.35 6.29
C ASP A 196 5.35 -3.63 6.50
N THR A 197 4.78 -4.64 7.16
CA THR A 197 5.44 -5.93 7.35
C THR A 197 4.65 -7.04 6.67
N GLN A 198 5.37 -7.89 5.93
CA GLN A 198 4.83 -9.10 5.32
C GLN A 198 4.11 -10.00 6.34
N LYS A 199 4.53 -9.97 7.62
CA LYS A 199 3.85 -10.65 8.73
C LYS A 199 2.47 -10.05 9.03
N ALA A 200 2.34 -8.72 9.12
CA ALA A 200 1.05 -8.07 9.38
C ALA A 200 0.05 -8.34 8.24
N LEU A 201 0.53 -8.30 6.99
CA LEU A 201 -0.25 -8.68 5.81
C LEU A 201 -0.62 -10.18 5.84
N HIS A 202 0.30 -11.06 6.24
CA HIS A 202 0.05 -12.49 6.35
C HIS A 202 -1.06 -12.84 7.36
N GLU A 203 -1.11 -12.13 8.50
CA GLU A 203 -2.16 -12.28 9.51
C GLU A 203 -3.56 -11.86 9.00
N LEU A 204 -3.63 -11.06 7.93
CA LEU A 204 -4.87 -10.67 7.27
C LEU A 204 -5.32 -11.67 6.20
N CYS A 205 -4.43 -12.56 5.72
CA CYS A 205 -4.73 -13.49 4.63
C CYS A 205 -5.88 -14.46 4.94
N LYS A 206 -6.12 -14.76 6.21
CA LYS A 206 -7.22 -15.64 6.67
C LYS A 206 -8.45 -14.87 7.15
N LYS A 207 -8.52 -13.56 6.89
CA LYS A 207 -9.57 -12.68 7.43
C LYS A 207 -10.38 -12.05 6.32
N THR A 208 -11.55 -11.55 6.71
CA THR A 208 -12.35 -10.67 5.88
C THR A 208 -12.05 -9.23 6.28
N VAL A 209 -11.66 -8.41 5.30
CA VAL A 209 -11.32 -7.01 5.53
C VAL A 209 -12.21 -6.10 4.70
N LEU A 210 -12.46 -4.89 5.20
CA LEU A 210 -13.13 -3.83 4.48
C LEU A 210 -12.11 -2.75 4.12
N ILE A 211 -12.07 -2.35 2.85
CA ILE A 211 -11.29 -1.21 2.40
C ILE A 211 -12.27 -0.15 1.91
N GLY A 212 -12.13 1.10 2.34
CA GLY A 212 -13.00 2.18 1.88
C GLY A 212 -12.58 3.55 2.37
N SER A 213 -13.23 4.58 1.82
CA SER A 213 -12.94 5.98 2.15
C SER A 213 -13.93 6.52 3.17
N VAL A 214 -13.44 7.22 4.19
CA VAL A 214 -14.29 7.83 5.21
C VAL A 214 -15.00 9.05 4.63
N GLU A 215 -16.33 9.04 4.65
CA GLU A 215 -17.16 10.14 4.13
C GLU A 215 -17.54 11.13 5.25
N SER A 216 -18.02 10.61 6.38
CA SER A 216 -18.43 11.42 7.52
C SER A 216 -18.32 10.64 8.83
N MET A 217 -18.31 11.38 9.95
CA MET A 217 -18.23 10.81 11.29
C MET A 217 -19.08 11.62 12.27
N ALA A 218 -19.75 10.93 13.19
CA ALA A 218 -20.52 11.53 14.28
C ALA A 218 -20.23 10.82 15.60
N VAL A 219 -20.12 11.58 16.70
CA VAL A 219 -19.98 11.01 18.05
C VAL A 219 -21.34 11.03 18.71
N LYS A 220 -21.83 9.85 19.12
CA LYS A 220 -23.09 9.68 19.83
C LYS A 220 -22.89 9.91 21.33
N GLU A 221 -23.95 10.30 22.03
CA GLU A 221 -23.94 10.58 23.48
C GLU A 221 -23.46 9.38 24.30
N ASN A 222 -23.74 8.16 23.84
CA ASN A 222 -23.28 6.92 24.47
C ASN A 222 -21.76 6.69 24.37
N GLY A 223 -21.00 7.57 23.71
CA GLY A 223 -19.55 7.48 23.52
C GLY A 223 -19.12 6.62 22.33
N SER A 224 -20.05 6.16 21.50
CA SER A 224 -19.74 5.53 20.21
C SER A 224 -19.49 6.59 19.13
N ARG A 225 -18.63 6.25 18.17
CA ARG A 225 -18.35 7.01 16.97
C ARG A 225 -18.92 6.25 15.79
N GLU A 226 -19.91 6.83 15.14
CA GLU A 226 -20.47 6.35 13.89
C GLU A 226 -19.61 6.89 12.74
N VAL A 227 -19.14 5.99 11.88
CA VAL A 227 -18.28 6.31 10.75
C VAL A 227 -18.95 5.81 9.48
N VAL A 228 -19.26 6.72 8.57
CA VAL A 228 -19.80 6.39 7.25
C VAL A 228 -18.62 6.22 6.30
N VAL A 229 -18.55 5.05 5.67
CA VAL A 229 -17.51 4.69 4.72
C VAL A 229 -18.16 4.44 3.36
N LYS A 230 -17.63 5.07 2.31
CA LYS A 230 -18.09 4.93 0.92
C LYS A 230 -17.08 4.12 0.09
N ASN A 231 -17.54 3.65 -1.08
CA ASN A 231 -16.75 2.87 -2.03
C ASN A 231 -16.13 1.62 -1.37
N VAL A 232 -16.92 0.93 -0.55
CA VAL A 232 -16.38 -0.15 0.29
C VAL A 232 -16.13 -1.40 -0.55
N LEU A 233 -14.91 -1.91 -0.46
CA LEU A 233 -14.51 -3.21 -0.97
C LEU A 233 -14.42 -4.17 0.21
N GLN A 234 -15.28 -5.19 0.21
CA GLN A 234 -15.17 -6.31 1.13
C GLN A 234 -14.33 -7.40 0.47
N ILE A 235 -13.18 -7.70 1.07
CA ILE A 235 -12.22 -8.68 0.55
C ILE A 235 -12.20 -9.88 1.47
N HIS A 236 -12.61 -11.03 0.95
CA HIS A 236 -12.41 -12.33 1.59
C HIS A 236 -11.11 -12.90 1.05
N VAL A 237 -10.02 -12.62 1.76
CA VAL A 237 -8.66 -12.81 1.23
C VAL A 237 -8.37 -14.28 0.92
N GLU A 238 -8.77 -15.20 1.80
CA GLU A 238 -8.60 -16.66 1.61
C GLU A 238 -9.36 -17.20 0.39
N LYS A 239 -10.53 -16.64 0.09
CA LYS A 239 -11.37 -17.06 -1.03
C LYS A 239 -11.05 -16.33 -2.34
N ASN A 240 -10.09 -15.41 -2.30
CA ASN A 240 -9.79 -14.46 -3.38
C ASN A 240 -11.05 -13.78 -3.95
N LEU A 241 -12.01 -13.47 -3.07
CA LEU A 241 -13.33 -12.95 -3.45
C LEU A 241 -13.46 -11.49 -2.99
N ILE A 242 -13.71 -10.61 -3.95
CA ILE A 242 -13.93 -9.18 -3.72
C ILE A 242 -15.41 -8.86 -3.97
N THR A 243 -16.03 -8.15 -3.05
CA THR A 243 -17.44 -7.71 -3.15
C THR A 243 -17.52 -6.21 -2.98
N LEU A 244 -18.13 -5.52 -3.94
CA LEU A 244 -18.41 -4.09 -3.83
C LEU A 244 -19.62 -3.88 -2.92
N ARG A 245 -19.44 -3.13 -1.85
CA ARG A 245 -20.50 -2.64 -0.98
C ARG A 245 -20.49 -1.11 -1.08
N GLY A 246 -21.54 -0.49 -1.61
CA GLY A 246 -21.57 0.96 -1.84
C GLY A 246 -21.19 1.77 -0.59
N THR A 247 -22.12 1.88 0.35
CA THR A 247 -21.92 2.60 1.62
C THR A 247 -22.05 1.64 2.79
N HIS A 248 -21.19 1.79 3.80
CA HIS A 248 -21.21 1.01 5.02
C HIS A 248 -21.06 1.90 6.25
N VAL A 249 -21.75 1.56 7.34
CA VAL A 249 -21.72 2.31 8.59
C VAL A 249 -21.03 1.48 9.66
N LEU A 250 -19.96 2.03 10.25
CA LEU A 250 -19.20 1.39 11.32
C LEU A 250 -19.50 2.07 12.66
N LEU A 251 -19.70 1.26 13.70
CA LEU A 251 -19.84 1.72 15.09
C LEU A 251 -18.56 1.39 15.85
N LEU A 252 -17.79 2.43 16.18
CA LEU A 252 -16.52 2.32 16.87
C LEU A 252 -16.64 2.93 18.27
N ASN A 253 -15.81 2.50 19.22
CA ASN A 253 -15.69 3.23 20.48
C ASN A 253 -14.91 4.54 20.22
N HIS A 254 -15.49 5.69 20.57
CA HIS A 254 -14.88 6.98 20.26
C HIS A 254 -13.53 7.18 20.97
N CYS A 255 -13.38 6.75 22.22
CA CYS A 255 -12.13 6.96 22.93
C CYS A 255 -11.09 5.88 22.65
N SER A 256 -11.51 4.62 22.44
CA SER A 256 -10.57 3.53 22.16
C SER A 256 -10.01 3.56 20.73
N CYS A 257 -10.76 4.04 19.74
CA CYS A 257 -10.31 4.03 18.36
C CYS A 257 -9.52 5.29 17.96
N PRO A 258 -8.51 5.15 17.09
CA PRO A 258 -7.74 6.28 16.57
C PRO A 258 -8.63 7.30 15.84
N PRO A 259 -8.19 8.57 15.72
CA PRO A 259 -8.85 9.53 14.85
C PRO A 259 -8.73 9.08 13.39
N LEU A 260 -9.79 9.28 12.60
CA LEU A 260 -9.81 9.02 11.17
C LEU A 260 -9.96 10.36 10.44
N ALA A 261 -9.35 10.49 9.26
CA ALA A 261 -9.46 11.69 8.44
C ALA A 261 -10.65 11.58 7.48
N LYS A 262 -11.34 12.70 7.21
CA LYS A 262 -12.31 12.78 6.12
C LYS A 262 -11.59 12.52 4.80
N ASP A 263 -12.22 11.75 3.92
CA ASP A 263 -11.73 11.28 2.63
C ASP A 263 -10.47 10.37 2.71
N GLY A 264 -9.99 10.04 3.91
CA GLY A 264 -8.91 9.09 4.11
C GLY A 264 -9.31 7.66 3.73
N LEU A 265 -8.37 6.91 3.17
CA LEU A 265 -8.54 5.51 2.77
C LEU A 265 -8.04 4.59 3.88
N TYR A 266 -8.88 3.67 4.33
CA TYR A 266 -8.54 2.79 5.45
C TYR A 266 -8.89 1.34 5.17
N LEU A 267 -8.10 0.43 5.74
CA LEU A 267 -8.43 -0.98 5.90
C LEU A 267 -8.96 -1.23 7.31
N PHE A 268 -10.12 -1.85 7.40
CA PHE A 268 -10.76 -2.27 8.64
C PHE A 268 -10.80 -3.79 8.70
N ASN A 269 -10.16 -4.36 9.73
CA ASN A 269 -10.34 -5.76 10.10
C ASN A 269 -11.24 -5.79 11.36
N LEU A 270 -12.52 -6.01 11.10
CA LEU A 270 -13.57 -6.11 12.10
C LEU A 270 -13.64 -7.55 12.57
N GLN A 271 -12.93 -7.89 13.65
CA GLN A 271 -13.06 -9.21 14.26
C GLN A 271 -14.31 -9.27 15.14
N GLU A 272 -14.93 -10.44 15.26
CA GLU A 272 -16.03 -10.70 16.19
C GLU A 272 -15.64 -10.50 17.67
N THR A 273 -14.34 -10.50 17.98
CA THR A 273 -13.79 -10.53 19.33
C THR A 273 -13.36 -9.15 19.86
N ASN A 274 -14.23 -8.13 19.92
CA ASN A 274 -13.97 -6.81 20.56
C ASN A 274 -12.63 -6.10 20.20
N ARG A 275 -11.93 -6.58 19.16
CA ARG A 275 -10.63 -6.10 18.71
C ARG A 275 -10.75 -5.66 17.26
N THR A 276 -10.59 -4.36 17.04
CA THR A 276 -10.64 -3.77 15.71
C THR A 276 -9.25 -3.28 15.36
N THR A 277 -8.71 -3.73 14.24
CA THR A 277 -7.45 -3.19 13.73
C THR A 277 -7.74 -2.35 12.50
N ILE A 278 -7.20 -1.14 12.48
CA ILE A 278 -7.36 -0.18 11.40
C ILE A 278 -5.99 0.12 10.81
N SER A 279 -5.85 0.09 9.49
CA SER A 279 -4.65 0.60 8.82
C SER A 279 -5.01 1.79 7.96
N ASP A 280 -4.18 2.83 8.02
CA ASP A 280 -4.22 3.94 7.07
C ASP A 280 -3.56 3.48 5.75
N LEU A 281 -4.26 3.69 4.64
CA LEU A 281 -3.83 3.35 3.28
C LEU A 281 -3.66 4.61 2.41
N SER A 282 -3.69 5.80 3.01
CA SER A 282 -3.65 7.05 2.24
C SER A 282 -2.33 7.27 1.49
N THR A 283 -1.26 6.54 1.86
CA THR A 283 0.06 6.60 1.21
C THR A 283 0.40 5.35 0.38
N THR A 284 -0.47 4.34 0.34
CA THR A 284 -0.21 3.10 -0.42
C THR A 284 -0.71 3.22 -1.85
N VAL A 285 0.16 2.86 -2.81
CA VAL A 285 -0.11 3.02 -4.25
C VAL A 285 -1.15 2.01 -4.75
N SER A 286 -1.12 0.77 -4.26
CA SER A 286 -2.08 -0.28 -4.65
C SER A 286 -2.36 -1.26 -3.51
N PRO A 287 -3.12 -0.86 -2.48
CA PRO A 287 -3.30 -1.65 -1.26
C PRO A 287 -3.99 -3.00 -1.50
N VAL A 288 -4.86 -3.10 -2.51
CA VAL A 288 -5.52 -4.37 -2.87
C VAL A 288 -4.52 -5.33 -3.50
N TYR A 289 -3.66 -4.85 -4.39
CA TYR A 289 -2.62 -5.66 -5.02
C TYR A 289 -1.60 -6.15 -3.99
N ASP A 290 -1.15 -5.27 -3.09
CA ASP A 290 -0.18 -5.61 -2.05
C ASP A 290 -0.72 -6.69 -1.11
N LEU A 291 -2.00 -6.59 -0.73
CA LEU A 291 -2.68 -7.58 0.10
C LEU A 291 -2.82 -8.94 -0.62
N LEU A 292 -3.32 -8.94 -1.86
CA LEU A 292 -3.57 -10.18 -2.60
C LEU A 292 -2.29 -10.89 -3.01
N SER A 293 -1.28 -10.15 -3.49
CA SER A 293 0.00 -10.72 -3.90
C SER A 293 0.72 -11.38 -2.72
N THR A 294 0.78 -10.71 -1.56
CA THR A 294 1.36 -11.26 -0.33
C THR A 294 0.65 -12.56 0.09
N CYS A 295 -0.67 -12.62 -0.01
CA CYS A 295 -1.44 -13.80 0.38
C CYS A 295 -1.38 -14.94 -0.65
N GLN A 296 -1.27 -14.64 -1.94
CA GLN A 296 -1.05 -15.64 -2.98
C GLN A 296 0.34 -16.31 -2.85
N TRP A 297 1.39 -15.55 -2.52
CA TRP A 297 2.73 -16.11 -2.28
C TRP A 297 2.83 -16.92 -0.98
N ALA A 298 2.01 -16.61 0.03
CA ALA A 298 1.88 -17.41 1.25
C ALA A 298 1.33 -18.83 0.98
N HIS A 299 0.40 -18.97 0.03
CA HIS A 299 -0.14 -20.28 -0.36
C HIS A 299 0.84 -21.10 -1.19
N LEU A 300 1.68 -20.45 -2.01
CA LEU A 300 2.73 -21.13 -2.80
C LEU A 300 3.90 -21.64 -1.94
N GLY A 301 4.10 -21.11 -0.73
CA GLY A 301 5.08 -21.64 0.24
C GLY A 301 4.70 -22.99 0.86
N ASN A 302 3.46 -23.44 0.67
CA ASN A 302 2.96 -24.75 1.11
C ASN A 302 2.63 -25.69 -0.06
N ALA A 303 2.81 -25.25 -1.31
CA ALA A 303 2.63 -26.08 -2.49
C ALA A 303 3.97 -26.71 -2.90
N SER A 304 4.24 -27.87 -2.32
CA SER A 304 4.86 -29.05 -2.95
C SER A 304 6.10 -28.85 -3.82
N THR A 305 7.19 -29.47 -3.37
CA THR A 305 8.07 -30.27 -4.22
C THR A 305 7.29 -30.90 -5.37
N CYS A 306 7.62 -30.54 -6.61
CA CYS A 306 7.32 -31.38 -7.77
C CYS A 306 8.62 -32.06 -8.19
N SER A 307 8.57 -33.38 -8.07
CA SER A 307 9.46 -34.38 -8.64
C SER A 307 9.51 -34.30 -10.16
#